data_AF-A0A412Y0A0-F1
#
_entry.id   AF-A0A412Y0A0-F1
#
_cell.length_a   1.000
_cell.length_b   1.000
_cell.length_c   1.000
_cell.angle_alpha   90.00
_cell.angle_beta   90.00
_cell.angle_gamma   90.00
#
_symmetry.space_group_name_H-M   'P 1'
#
loop_
_entity.id
_entity.type
_entity.pdbx_description
1 polymer ?
#
loop_
_entity_poly.entity_id
_entity_poly.type
_entity_poly.pdbx_seq_one_letter_code
_entity_poly.pdbx_strand_id
1 'polypeptide(L)'
;MRKPEEADHAEGIRCAQLCFKINHTMPMTEEYNRLVSELFMGNIGEGSRIMPPLTVVRGNRVKIGRNVVVMNNSLFMAAGGITITVVGGNPAKVIKRI
;
A
#
# COMPACT_ATOMS: atom_id res chain seq x y z
N MET A 1 2.99 16.95 22.04
CA MET A 1 3.99 16.71 20.96
C MET A 1 4.07 15.20 20.75
N ARG A 2 3.85 14.68 19.54
CA ARG A 2 3.94 13.23 19.29
C ARG A 2 5.37 12.89 18.85
N LYS A 3 6.09 12.07 19.62
CA LYS A 3 7.24 11.30 19.12
C LYS A 3 6.94 9.81 19.35
N PRO A 4 7.04 9.01 18.28
CA PRO A 4 8.09 8.01 18.22
C PRO A 4 8.87 8.19 16.92
N GLU A 5 9.90 9.02 16.96
CA GLU A 5 10.69 9.46 15.80
C GLU A 5 11.42 8.31 15.10
N GLU A 6 11.96 7.36 15.86
CA GLU A 6 12.77 6.25 15.33
C GLU A 6 11.94 5.16 14.65
N ALA A 7 10.84 4.72 15.28
CA ALA A 7 9.94 3.72 14.70
C ALA A 7 9.27 4.26 13.41
N ASP A 8 8.97 5.55 13.39
CA ASP A 8 8.43 6.22 12.22
C ASP A 8 9.47 6.36 11.09
N HIS A 9 10.74 6.57 11.43
CA HIS A 9 11.84 6.62 10.47
C HIS A 9 12.14 5.25 9.85
N ALA A 10 12.23 4.20 10.68
CA ALA A 10 12.47 2.83 10.23
C ALA A 10 11.36 2.35 9.27
N GLU A 11 10.09 2.64 9.60
CA GLU A 11 8.97 2.34 8.70
C GLU A 11 9.04 3.11 7.39
N GLY A 12 9.51 4.37 7.43
CA GLY A 12 9.76 5.18 6.23
C GLY A 12 10.78 4.53 5.29
N ILE A 13 11.93 4.09 5.84
CA ILE A 13 12.96 3.37 5.07
C ILE A 13 12.40 2.07 4.49
N ARG A 14 11.70 1.27 5.30
CA ARG A 14 11.11 -0.01 4.88
C ARG A 14 10.15 0.19 3.71
N CYS A 15 9.24 1.16 3.83
CA CYS A 15 8.30 1.49 2.77
C CYS A 15 9.00 1.94 1.50
N ALA A 16 10.02 2.80 1.60
CA ALA A 16 10.77 3.29 0.44
C ALA A 16 11.48 2.14 -0.30
N GLN A 17 12.14 1.25 0.44
CA GLN A 17 12.82 0.08 -0.12
C GLN A 17 11.83 -0.89 -0.79
N LEU A 18 10.69 -1.17 -0.16
CA LEU A 18 9.67 -2.03 -0.74
C LEU A 18 8.99 -1.40 -1.95
N CYS A 19 8.67 -0.11 -1.92
CA CYS A 19 8.15 0.59 -3.09
C CYS A 19 9.14 0.50 -4.25
N PHE A 20 10.44 0.69 -4.00
CA PHE A 20 11.45 0.53 -5.04
C PHE A 20 11.44 -0.89 -5.61
N LYS A 21 11.48 -1.93 -4.77
CA LYS A 21 11.42 -3.32 -5.23
C LYS A 21 10.17 -3.60 -6.05
N ILE A 22 8.99 -3.29 -5.51
CA ILE A 22 7.70 -3.52 -6.19
C ILE A 22 7.64 -2.80 -7.54
N ASN A 23 8.13 -1.56 -7.63
CA ASN A 23 8.13 -0.79 -8.88
C ASN A 23 9.06 -1.36 -9.95
N HIS A 24 10.00 -2.25 -9.58
CA HIS A 24 10.97 -2.87 -10.49
C HIS A 24 10.82 -4.40 -10.59
N THR A 25 9.82 -4.99 -9.91
CA THR A 25 9.47 -6.41 -10.03
C THR A 25 8.33 -6.58 -11.04
N MET A 26 8.40 -7.61 -11.88
CA MET A 26 7.35 -7.93 -12.85
C MET A 26 6.00 -8.11 -12.13
N PRO A 27 4.94 -7.33 -12.47
CA PRO A 27 3.64 -7.48 -11.85
C PRO A 27 3.04 -8.85 -12.15
N MET A 28 2.05 -9.25 -11.34
CA MET A 28 1.32 -10.52 -11.54
C MET A 28 2.19 -11.79 -11.33
N THR A 29 3.28 -11.66 -10.59
CA THR A 29 4.12 -12.79 -10.18
C THR A 29 3.96 -13.05 -8.68
N GLU A 30 4.33 -14.26 -8.25
CA GLU A 30 4.31 -14.61 -6.83
C GLU A 30 5.29 -13.74 -6.01
N GLU A 31 6.44 -13.39 -6.57
CA GLU A 31 7.39 -12.46 -5.96
C GLU A 31 6.76 -11.09 -5.74
N TYR A 32 6.10 -10.55 -6.75
CA TYR A 32 5.38 -9.28 -6.67
C TYR A 32 4.31 -9.31 -5.57
N ASN A 33 3.51 -10.38 -5.52
CA ASN A 33 2.45 -10.54 -4.52
C ASN A 33 3.02 -10.60 -3.09
N ARG A 34 4.16 -11.28 -2.90
CA ARG A 34 4.84 -11.31 -1.59
C ARG A 34 5.34 -9.93 -1.17
N LEU A 35 5.97 -9.18 -2.07
CA LEU A 35 6.44 -7.82 -1.80
C LEU A 35 5.28 -6.87 -1.46
N VAL A 36 4.17 -6.97 -2.19
CA VAL A 36 2.96 -6.19 -1.90
C VAL A 36 2.38 -6.56 -0.54
N SER A 37 2.26 -7.86 -0.24
CA SER A 37 1.81 -8.33 1.07
C SER A 37 2.70 -7.80 2.20
N GLU A 38 4.02 -7.84 2.02
CA GLU A 38 4.99 -7.30 2.98
C GLU A 38 4.84 -5.79 3.17
N LEU A 39 4.63 -5.02 2.10
CA LEU A 39 4.43 -3.57 2.20
C LEU A 39 3.27 -3.21 3.14
N PHE A 40 2.19 -3.98 3.06
CA PHE A 40 0.95 -3.77 3.83
C PHE A 40 0.84 -4.63 5.10
N MET A 41 1.92 -5.30 5.54
CA MET A 41 1.90 -6.19 6.71
C MET A 41 0.82 -7.29 6.62
N GLY A 42 0.59 -7.82 5.41
CA GLY A 42 -0.48 -8.79 5.13
C GLY A 42 -1.89 -8.21 5.11
N ASN A 43 -2.07 -6.90 5.29
CA ASN A 43 -3.39 -6.24 5.28
C ASN A 43 -3.90 -5.97 3.86
N ILE A 44 -3.84 -6.98 2.98
CA ILE A 44 -4.42 -6.96 1.64
C ILE A 44 -5.39 -8.14 1.50
N GLY A 45 -6.66 -7.84 1.28
CA GLY A 45 -7.70 -8.86 1.14
C GLY A 45 -7.56 -9.66 -0.15
N GLU A 46 -8.11 -10.88 -0.12
CA GLU A 46 -8.19 -11.76 -1.29
C GLU A 46 -8.85 -11.06 -2.50
N GLY A 47 -8.37 -11.39 -3.70
CA GLY A 47 -8.85 -10.81 -4.95
C GLY A 47 -8.42 -9.35 -5.17
N SER A 48 -7.67 -8.76 -4.24
CA SER A 48 -7.16 -7.40 -4.40
C SER A 48 -5.83 -7.35 -5.12
N ARG A 49 -5.62 -6.28 -5.89
CA ARG A 49 -4.42 -6.05 -6.67
C ARG A 49 -4.02 -4.59 -6.62
N ILE A 50 -2.71 -4.36 -6.73
CA ILE A 50 -2.14 -3.02 -6.81
C ILE A 50 -1.18 -3.02 -7.98
N MET A 51 -1.31 -2.05 -8.86
CA MET A 51 -0.47 -1.94 -10.06
C MET A 51 0.71 -1.00 -9.79
N PRO A 52 1.93 -1.35 -10.24
CA PRO A 52 3.07 -0.46 -10.16
C PRO A 52 3.01 0.62 -11.28
N PRO A 53 3.70 1.77 -11.13
CA PRO A 53 4.45 2.16 -9.95
C PRO A 53 3.54 2.69 -8.84
N LEU A 54 3.97 2.58 -7.58
CA LEU A 54 3.29 3.15 -6.42
C LEU A 54 4.29 3.80 -5.47
N THR A 55 3.78 4.67 -4.60
CA THR A 55 4.53 5.25 -3.47
C THR A 55 3.67 5.18 -2.22
N VAL A 56 4.24 4.68 -1.13
CA VAL A 56 3.53 4.47 0.13
C VAL A 56 4.37 4.99 1.28
N VAL A 57 3.74 5.77 2.16
CA VAL A 57 4.30 6.23 3.42
C VAL A 57 3.49 5.60 4.55
N ARG A 58 4.17 4.87 5.45
CA ARG A 58 3.56 4.10 6.55
C ARG A 58 2.59 3.02 6.04
N GLY A 59 3.10 2.13 5.20
CA GLY A 59 2.34 1.01 4.63
C GLY A 59 1.74 0.10 5.70
N ASN A 60 2.38 0.00 6.87
CA ASN A 60 1.84 -0.68 8.05
C ASN A 60 0.50 -0.12 8.58
N ARG A 61 0.09 1.09 8.17
CA ARG A 61 -1.19 1.71 8.53
C ARG A 61 -2.23 1.69 7.41
N VAL A 62 -1.96 1.01 6.31
CA VAL A 62 -2.89 0.86 5.19
C VAL A 62 -3.57 -0.52 5.28
N LYS A 63 -4.89 -0.55 5.14
CA LYS A 63 -5.69 -1.77 5.05
C LYS A 63 -6.45 -1.77 3.73
N ILE A 64 -6.27 -2.84 2.95
CA ILE A 64 -6.94 -3.03 1.67
C ILE A 64 -7.92 -4.19 1.84
N GLY A 65 -9.20 -3.94 1.57
CA GLY A 65 -10.27 -4.94 1.65
C GLY A 65 -10.15 -6.00 0.56
N ARG A 66 -11.18 -6.85 0.41
CA ARG A 66 -11.28 -7.84 -0.67
C ARG A 66 -11.72 -7.20 -1.99
N ASN A 67 -11.27 -7.77 -3.11
CA ASN A 67 -11.65 -7.37 -4.48
C ASN A 67 -11.42 -5.87 -4.80
N VAL A 68 -10.36 -5.28 -4.24
CA VAL A 68 -9.95 -3.90 -4.50
C VAL A 68 -8.87 -3.88 -5.57
N VAL A 69 -9.05 -3.04 -6.59
CA VAL A 69 -8.00 -2.75 -7.57
C VAL A 69 -7.48 -1.33 -7.36
N VAL A 70 -6.21 -1.21 -7.01
CA VAL A 70 -5.48 0.06 -6.96
C VAL A 70 -4.68 0.20 -8.25
N MET A 71 -4.95 1.27 -8.99
CA MET A 71 -4.26 1.55 -10.25
C MET A 71 -2.86 2.12 -10.02
N ASN A 72 -2.08 2.12 -11.10
CA ASN A 72 -0.73 2.66 -11.17
C ASN A 72 -0.68 4.15 -10.79
N ASN A 73 0.51 4.61 -10.43
CA ASN A 73 0.81 5.98 -9.99
C ASN A 73 0.05 6.39 -8.71
N SER A 74 -0.30 5.42 -7.87
CA SER A 74 -0.95 5.67 -6.59
C SER A 74 0.05 6.17 -5.52
N LEU A 75 -0.42 7.09 -4.68
CA LEU A 75 0.31 7.65 -3.53
C LEU A 75 -0.53 7.47 -2.26
N PHE A 76 0.02 6.78 -1.26
CA PHE A 76 -0.61 6.60 0.06
C PHE A 76 0.17 7.33 1.15
N MET A 77 -0.46 8.36 1.74
CA MET A 77 0.09 9.11 2.88
C MET A 77 -0.62 8.69 4.18
N ALA A 78 -0.24 7.55 4.77
CA ALA A 78 -1.04 6.88 5.80
C ALA A 78 -0.72 7.29 7.25
N ALA A 79 -0.38 8.56 7.50
CA ALA A 79 -0.10 9.05 8.85
C ALA A 79 -1.28 8.84 9.82
N GLY A 80 -2.51 9.07 9.37
CA GLY A 80 -3.75 8.80 10.11
C GLY A 80 -4.33 7.39 9.89
N GLY A 81 -3.66 6.55 9.11
CA GLY A 81 -4.20 5.30 8.60
C GLY A 81 -5.10 5.49 7.38
N ILE A 82 -5.15 4.47 6.53
CA ILE A 82 -5.97 4.41 5.33
C ILE A 82 -6.67 3.06 5.30
N THR A 83 -7.96 3.03 5.02
CA THR A 83 -8.71 1.79 4.76
C THR A 83 -9.43 1.92 3.44
N ILE A 84 -9.21 0.98 2.52
CA ILE A 84 -9.80 0.96 1.17
C ILE A 84 -10.70 -0.27 1.08
N THR A 85 -11.98 -0.06 0.79
CA THR A 85 -12.99 -1.12 0.66
C THR A 85 -13.92 -0.85 -0.51
N VAL A 86 -14.38 -1.89 -1.19
CA VAL A 86 -15.44 -1.77 -2.20
C VAL A 86 -16.76 -1.37 -1.53
N VAL A 87 -17.43 -0.36 -2.07
CA VAL A 87 -18.79 0.03 -1.66
C VAL A 87 -19.72 -0.20 -2.85
N GLY A 88 -20.71 -1.09 -2.70
CA GLY A 88 -21.79 -1.25 -3.68
C GLY A 88 -21.39 -1.76 -5.07
N GLY A 89 -20.38 -2.63 -5.19
CA GLY A 89 -19.97 -3.23 -6.48
C GLY A 89 -19.14 -2.31 -7.38
N ASN A 90 -18.82 -1.09 -6.94
CA ASN A 90 -17.97 -0.16 -7.67
C ASN A 90 -16.56 -0.15 -7.04
N PRO A 91 -15.47 -0.40 -7.79
CA PRO A 91 -14.13 -0.40 -7.23
C PRO A 91 -13.79 0.96 -6.60
N ALA A 92 -13.26 0.93 -5.38
CA ALA A 92 -12.94 2.13 -4.62
C ALA A 92 -11.88 2.96 -5.36
N LYS A 93 -12.26 4.15 -5.84
CA LYS A 93 -11.33 5.14 -6.39
C LYS A 93 -10.65 5.86 -5.22
N VAL A 94 -9.35 5.63 -5.04
CA VAL A 94 -8.57 6.36 -4.03
C VAL A 94 -8.46 7.82 -4.46
N ILE A 95 -9.13 8.71 -3.72
CA ILE A 95 -8.99 10.16 -3.85
C ILE A 95 -7.65 10.55 -3.23
N LYS A 96 -6.76 11.09 -4.06
CA LYS A 96 -5.48 11.68 -3.66
C LYS A 96 -5.73 12.76 -2.59
N ARG A 97 -5.54 12.42 -1.31
CA ARG A 97 -5.60 13.42 -0.24
C ARG A 97 -4.17 13.94 -0.04
N ILE A 98 -3.98 15.16 -0.57
CA ILE A 98 -2.82 16.03 -0.43
C ILE A 98 -2.45 16.20 1.05
#